data_AF-A0A1V5VSM5-F1
#
_entry.id   AF-A0A1V5VSM5-F1
#
_cell.length_a   1.000
_cell.length_b   1.000
_cell.length_c   1.000
_cell.angle_alpha   90.00
_cell.angle_beta   90.00
_cell.angle_gamma   90.00
#
_symmetry.space_group_name_H-M   'P 1'
#
loop_
_entity.id
_entity.type
_entity.pdbx_description
1 polymer ?
#
loop_
_entity_poly.entity_id
_entity_poly.type
_entity_poly.pdbx_seq_one_letter_code
_entity_poly.pdbx_strand_id
1 'polypeptide(L)'
;MRPLRKSRKGWAVLGFCLSLALLASACARTPAPTASLAPVALTPAPSASLRLFLIYGGDVSETWGGQVRIGLVETLVREGEYRLGETLVLGEYRLPLDVGTLVAPGTTAIAEAIAQSQAFAPDILITVGNQATRQVISAYPDPHQRIVFCSFSGNVIASGLNRPNVTGVLELPYPIQTGRLAVSMLENPAKFMVLGDVSSTDNVATEAIFEALLKDPPHPATPVWRQTDDWEEWQTFVQEAATLDFVILGKYDHVHDAAGAPVPPDEVLRWTLLNSEAPVFGLWQETVTQGAVGGLVLSGEEQGKSAARLALRIVGGTDPAALLPQRPERNILTLNLAAARHWGLLAPFELLVTASVGGTFPVP
;
A
#
# COMPACT_ATOMS: atom_id res chain seq x y z
N MET A 1 9.97 34.87 57.78
CA MET A 1 11.45 34.87 57.93
C MET A 1 11.93 33.41 58.03
N ARG A 2 13.00 33.08 57.30
CA ARG A 2 13.82 31.83 57.28
C ARG A 2 14.07 31.18 58.69
N PRO A 3 14.71 29.99 58.83
CA PRO A 3 14.81 28.74 58.01
C PRO A 3 14.99 27.41 58.86
N LEU A 4 15.41 26.30 58.19
CA LEU A 4 16.14 25.09 58.69
C LEU A 4 15.32 24.04 59.48
N ARG A 5 15.53 22.71 59.44
CA ARG A 5 16.53 21.76 58.91
C ARG A 5 15.86 20.36 59.03
N LYS A 6 16.16 19.36 58.21
CA LYS A 6 17.21 18.36 58.52
C LYS A 6 17.46 17.44 57.33
N SER A 7 18.74 17.28 57.02
CA SER A 7 19.31 16.19 56.24
C SER A 7 19.71 15.02 57.16
N ARG A 8 19.83 13.82 56.57
CA ARG A 8 20.88 12.78 56.76
C ARG A 8 20.56 11.61 55.79
N LYS A 9 21.42 11.33 54.79
CA LYS A 9 22.52 10.31 54.77
C LYS A 9 22.00 8.89 55.06
N GLY A 10 22.28 7.81 54.32
CA GLY A 10 23.21 7.46 53.24
C GLY A 10 23.40 5.91 53.26
N TRP A 11 24.02 5.35 52.21
CA TRP A 11 24.49 3.94 52.02
C TRP A 11 23.40 2.94 51.56
N ALA A 12 23.64 2.00 50.63
CA ALA A 12 24.88 1.36 50.20
C ALA A 12 24.85 0.94 48.71
N VAL A 13 26.01 1.10 48.06
CA VAL A 13 26.46 0.39 46.86
C VAL A 13 27.29 -0.80 47.38
N LEU A 14 26.98 -2.03 46.94
CA LEU A 14 27.76 -3.29 46.92
C LEU A 14 26.74 -4.45 46.98
N GLY A 15 26.73 -5.47 46.13
CA GLY A 15 27.59 -5.88 45.03
C GLY A 15 27.08 -7.24 44.53
N PHE A 16 27.40 -7.62 43.30
CA PHE A 16 27.48 -9.04 42.91
C PHE A 16 28.27 -9.14 41.59
N CYS A 17 29.59 -9.08 41.71
CA CYS A 17 30.52 -9.64 40.73
C CYS A 17 31.17 -10.83 41.40
N LEU A 18 30.63 -12.05 41.19
CA LEU A 18 31.39 -13.30 41.31
C LEU A 18 30.53 -14.49 40.86
N SER A 19 30.72 -14.91 39.61
CA SER A 19 30.68 -16.33 39.18
C SER A 19 30.83 -16.46 37.65
N LEU A 20 31.96 -15.97 37.13
CA LEU A 20 32.54 -16.56 35.92
C LEU A 20 33.30 -17.83 36.32
N ALA A 21 33.20 -18.86 35.49
CA ALA A 21 33.89 -20.14 35.53
C ALA A 21 33.31 -21.20 36.48
N LEU A 22 32.41 -22.04 35.94
CA LEU A 22 32.47 -23.51 36.01
C LEU A 22 31.25 -24.07 35.28
N LEU A 23 31.46 -24.53 34.03
CA LEU A 23 30.82 -25.69 33.37
C LEU A 23 31.09 -25.62 31.86
N ALA A 24 32.37 -25.74 31.50
CA ALA A 24 32.76 -26.26 30.20
C ALA A 24 32.80 -27.78 30.31
N SER A 25 31.83 -28.46 29.67
CA SER A 25 31.88 -29.83 29.13
C SER A 25 30.55 -30.54 29.32
N ALA A 26 29.69 -30.48 28.29
CA ALA A 26 28.98 -31.63 27.74
C ALA A 26 27.94 -31.15 26.71
N CYS A 27 28.08 -31.65 25.48
CA CYS A 27 27.21 -31.49 24.30
C CYS A 27 27.70 -30.47 23.27
N ALA A 28 28.80 -30.83 22.60
CA ALA A 28 29.02 -30.44 21.22
C ALA A 28 27.87 -31.01 20.36
N ARG A 29 26.86 -30.18 20.06
CA ARG A 29 26.06 -30.35 18.85
C ARG A 29 26.65 -29.41 17.83
N THR A 30 27.19 -29.98 16.76
CA THR A 30 27.60 -29.27 15.56
C THR A 30 26.50 -28.30 15.14
N PRO A 31 26.79 -27.01 14.91
CA PRO A 31 25.81 -26.14 14.28
C PRO A 31 25.55 -26.70 12.89
N ALA A 32 24.27 -26.87 12.54
CA ALA A 32 23.88 -27.18 11.17
C ALA A 32 24.49 -26.10 10.25
N PRO A 33 24.98 -26.46 9.05
CA PRO A 33 25.54 -25.47 8.15
C PRO A 33 24.46 -24.43 7.88
N THR A 34 24.75 -23.18 8.26
CA THR A 34 23.99 -22.03 7.80
C THR A 34 24.05 -22.08 6.28
N ALA A 35 22.91 -22.38 5.66
CA ALA A 35 22.74 -22.17 4.24
C ALA A 35 22.95 -20.67 4.00
N SER A 36 24.18 -20.31 3.65
CA SER A 36 24.47 -19.02 3.05
C SER A 36 23.57 -18.95 1.82
N LEU A 37 22.54 -18.11 1.89
CA LEU A 37 21.87 -17.65 0.70
C LEU A 37 22.95 -16.94 -0.09
N ALA A 38 23.53 -17.66 -1.05
CA ALA A 38 24.40 -17.05 -2.03
C ALA A 38 23.63 -15.85 -2.60
N PRO A 39 24.26 -14.67 -2.74
CA PRO A 39 23.63 -13.60 -3.48
C PRO A 39 23.26 -14.19 -4.83
N VAL A 40 21.96 -14.14 -5.18
CA VAL A 40 21.53 -14.46 -6.53
C VAL A 40 22.28 -13.48 -7.40
N ALA A 41 23.31 -13.98 -8.10
CA ALA A 41 24.00 -13.19 -9.09
C ALA A 41 22.94 -12.80 -10.12
N LEU A 42 22.57 -11.53 -10.14
CA LEU A 42 21.84 -10.95 -11.26
C LEU A 42 22.73 -11.18 -12.47
N THR A 43 22.36 -12.16 -13.28
CA THR A 43 22.93 -12.40 -14.60
C THR A 43 22.95 -11.06 -15.33
N PRO A 44 24.06 -10.68 -15.99
CA PRO A 44 24.12 -9.39 -16.69
C PRO A 44 22.90 -9.23 -17.59
N ALA A 45 22.29 -8.05 -17.53
CA ALA A 45 21.08 -7.73 -18.28
C ALA A 45 21.26 -8.18 -19.74
N PRO A 46 20.28 -8.88 -20.33
CA PRO A 46 20.40 -9.29 -21.72
C PRO A 46 20.65 -8.03 -22.56
N SER A 47 21.64 -8.13 -23.46
CA SER A 47 22.10 -7.10 -24.41
C SER A 47 21.01 -6.63 -25.40
N ALA A 48 19.72 -6.82 -25.10
CA ALA A 48 18.58 -6.47 -25.91
C ALA A 48 17.79 -5.32 -25.26
N SER A 49 17.26 -4.43 -26.11
CA SER A 49 16.28 -3.43 -25.69
C SER A 49 15.07 -4.12 -25.06
N LEU A 50 14.60 -3.62 -23.92
CA LEU A 50 13.37 -4.02 -23.26
C LEU A 50 12.23 -3.08 -23.66
N ARG A 51 11.15 -3.62 -24.19
CA ARG A 51 9.94 -2.90 -24.57
C ARG A 51 8.82 -3.20 -23.59
N LEU A 52 8.40 -2.20 -22.80
CA LEU A 52 7.25 -2.33 -21.91
C LEU A 52 6.09 -1.50 -22.42
N PHE A 53 4.88 -2.04 -22.33
CA PHE A 53 3.67 -1.28 -22.59
C PHE A 53 2.82 -1.26 -21.32
N LEU A 54 2.45 -0.07 -20.84
CA LEU A 54 1.64 0.09 -19.64
C LEU A 54 0.22 0.48 -20.05
N ILE A 55 -0.78 -0.24 -19.54
CA ILE A 55 -2.19 0.12 -19.68
C ILE A 55 -2.75 0.47 -18.31
N TYR A 56 -3.09 1.75 -18.13
CA TYR A 56 -3.68 2.28 -16.91
C TYR A 56 -5.20 2.19 -16.97
N GLY A 57 -5.81 1.69 -15.90
CA GLY A 57 -7.26 1.74 -15.71
C GLY A 57 -7.77 3.17 -15.52
N GLY A 58 -9.07 3.37 -15.74
CA GLY A 58 -9.75 4.62 -15.40
C GLY A 58 -9.83 4.83 -13.89
N ASP A 59 -9.78 3.75 -13.12
CA ASP A 59 -9.73 3.71 -11.65
C ASP A 59 -8.38 4.09 -11.05
N VAL A 60 -7.39 4.47 -11.87
CA VAL A 60 -6.05 4.85 -11.40
C VAL A 60 -5.89 6.37 -11.50
N SER A 61 -5.66 7.05 -10.37
CA SER A 61 -5.35 8.49 -10.40
C SER A 61 -4.05 8.79 -11.17
N GLU A 62 -3.91 10.01 -11.67
CA GLU A 62 -2.65 10.44 -12.33
C GLU A 62 -1.47 10.39 -11.37
N THR A 63 -1.69 10.80 -10.12
CA THR A 63 -0.67 10.74 -9.06
C THR A 63 -0.20 9.31 -8.81
N TRP A 64 -1.14 8.38 -8.63
CA TRP A 64 -0.82 6.97 -8.38
C TRP A 64 -0.13 6.32 -9.59
N GLY A 65 -0.67 6.52 -10.79
CA GLY A 65 -0.07 6.03 -12.03
C GLY A 65 1.35 6.56 -12.26
N GLY A 66 1.58 7.85 -11.94
CA GLY A 66 2.89 8.49 -11.97
C GLY A 66 3.87 7.88 -10.97
N GLN A 67 3.45 7.60 -9.74
CA GLN A 67 4.29 6.92 -8.73
C GLN A 67 4.66 5.50 -9.17
N VAL A 68 3.71 4.72 -9.67
CA VAL A 68 3.96 3.38 -10.24
C VAL A 68 4.99 3.47 -11.36
N ARG A 69 4.84 4.44 -12.26
CA ARG A 69 5.79 4.67 -13.35
C ARG A 69 7.20 5.01 -12.85
N ILE A 70 7.31 5.88 -11.84
CA ILE A 70 8.59 6.25 -11.22
C ILE A 70 9.27 5.01 -10.65
N GLY A 71 8.58 4.26 -9.80
CA GLY A 71 9.15 3.05 -9.18
C GLY A 71 9.57 2.01 -10.21
N LEU A 72 8.75 1.84 -11.27
CA LEU A 72 9.07 0.93 -12.37
C LEU A 72 10.35 1.35 -13.09
N VAL A 73 10.42 2.61 -13.55
CA VAL A 73 11.56 3.13 -14.32
C VAL A 73 12.82 3.16 -13.48
N GLU A 74 12.75 3.62 -12.23
CA GLU A 74 13.91 3.71 -11.35
C GLU A 74 14.53 2.33 -11.13
N THR A 75 13.71 1.31 -10.83
CA THR A 75 14.20 -0.06 -10.65
C THR A 75 14.78 -0.63 -11.92
N LEU A 76 14.15 -0.46 -13.08
CA LEU A 76 14.68 -0.96 -14.35
C LEU A 76 16.03 -0.31 -14.71
N VAL A 77 16.17 0.99 -14.45
CA VAL A 77 17.44 1.70 -14.69
C VAL A 77 18.52 1.27 -13.71
N ARG A 78 18.20 1.13 -12.42
CA ARG A 78 19.20 0.88 -11.37
C ARG A 78 19.57 -0.59 -11.20
N GLU A 79 18.58 -1.48 -11.24
CA GLU A 79 18.77 -2.92 -11.01
C GLU A 79 18.88 -3.69 -12.32
N GLY A 80 18.21 -3.23 -13.38
CA GLY A 80 18.27 -3.82 -14.72
C GLY A 80 19.31 -3.20 -15.65
N GLU A 81 20.01 -2.14 -15.22
CA GLU A 81 20.99 -1.40 -16.01
C GLU A 81 20.47 -0.87 -17.37
N TYR A 82 19.14 -0.68 -17.48
CA TYR A 82 18.54 -0.13 -18.68
C TYR A 82 18.67 1.40 -18.75
N ARG A 83 18.56 1.96 -19.96
CA ARG A 83 18.57 3.40 -20.23
C ARG A 83 17.27 3.80 -20.93
N LEU A 84 16.51 4.67 -20.28
CA LEU A 84 15.23 5.15 -20.81
C LEU A 84 15.44 5.82 -22.18
N GLY A 85 14.67 5.38 -23.17
CA GLY A 85 14.75 5.87 -24.56
C GLY A 85 15.83 5.20 -25.42
N GLU A 86 16.71 4.39 -24.84
CA GLU A 86 17.74 3.63 -25.57
C GLU A 86 17.50 2.12 -25.46
N THR A 87 17.71 1.56 -24.27
CA THR A 87 17.54 0.13 -23.99
C THR A 87 16.28 -0.17 -23.19
N LEU A 88 15.59 0.84 -22.67
CA LEU A 88 14.23 0.75 -22.15
C LEU A 88 13.30 1.62 -22.99
N VAL A 89 12.38 0.99 -23.71
CA VAL A 89 11.36 1.66 -24.52
C VAL A 89 10.02 1.46 -23.86
N LEU A 90 9.33 2.56 -23.54
CA LEU A 90 8.02 2.55 -22.89
C LEU A 90 6.95 3.01 -23.87
N GLY A 91 5.85 2.28 -23.94
CA GLY A 91 4.57 2.74 -24.46
C GLY A 91 3.56 2.77 -23.34
N GLU A 92 2.62 3.71 -23.39
CA GLU A 92 1.65 3.91 -22.32
C GLU A 92 0.29 4.21 -22.95
N TYR A 93 -0.77 3.68 -22.35
CA TYR A 93 -2.15 3.97 -22.71
C TYR A 93 -3.00 4.07 -21.45
N ARG A 94 -3.83 5.10 -21.34
CA ARG A 94 -4.81 5.22 -20.26
C ARG A 94 -6.19 4.94 -20.83
N LEU A 95 -6.92 4.01 -20.21
CA LEU A 95 -8.29 3.72 -20.58
C LEU A 95 -9.14 5.00 -20.37
N PRO A 96 -9.86 5.50 -21.39
CA PRO A 96 -10.74 6.66 -21.27
C PRO A 96 -12.06 6.25 -20.60
N LEU A 97 -11.96 5.73 -19.38
CA LEU A 97 -13.08 5.27 -18.57
C LEU A 97 -13.14 6.11 -17.31
N ASP A 98 -14.33 6.53 -16.90
CA ASP A 98 -14.49 7.22 -15.62
C ASP A 98 -14.28 6.24 -14.46
N VAL A 99 -13.78 6.77 -13.34
CA VAL A 99 -13.67 6.05 -12.06
C VAL A 99 -15.04 5.45 -11.73
N GLY A 100 -15.08 4.19 -11.30
CA GLY A 100 -16.34 3.51 -10.94
C GLY A 100 -17.19 3.00 -12.11
N THR A 101 -16.87 3.32 -13.38
CA THR A 101 -17.64 2.79 -14.50
C THR A 101 -17.34 1.31 -14.73
N LEU A 102 -18.31 0.45 -14.42
CA LEU A 102 -18.30 -0.95 -14.82
C LEU A 102 -18.55 -1.07 -16.32
N VAL A 103 -17.47 -1.11 -17.09
CA VAL A 103 -17.55 -1.36 -18.51
C VAL A 103 -17.45 -2.86 -18.77
N ALA A 104 -18.38 -3.40 -19.55
CA ALA A 104 -18.33 -4.80 -19.96
C ALA A 104 -17.00 -5.08 -20.67
N PRO A 105 -16.34 -6.24 -20.42
CA PRO A 105 -15.16 -6.63 -21.16
C PRO A 105 -15.43 -6.61 -22.67
N GLY A 106 -14.51 -6.03 -23.46
CA GLY A 106 -14.63 -5.99 -24.92
C GLY A 106 -15.32 -4.74 -25.49
N THR A 107 -15.36 -3.63 -24.76
CA THR A 107 -15.70 -2.34 -25.36
C THR A 107 -14.63 -1.82 -26.31
N THR A 108 -15.00 -0.85 -27.13
CA THR A 108 -14.10 -0.15 -28.06
C THR A 108 -12.83 0.34 -27.37
N ALA A 109 -12.92 0.91 -26.16
CA ALA A 109 -11.77 1.39 -25.40
C ALA A 109 -10.77 0.28 -25.05
N ILE A 110 -11.26 -0.91 -24.67
CA ILE A 110 -10.41 -2.07 -24.38
C ILE A 110 -9.77 -2.62 -25.66
N ALA A 111 -10.55 -2.71 -26.74
CA ALA A 111 -10.03 -3.15 -28.04
C ALA A 111 -8.96 -2.20 -28.58
N GLU A 112 -9.14 -0.89 -28.43
CA GLU A 112 -8.14 0.13 -28.79
C GLU A 112 -6.86 0.00 -27.96
N ALA A 113 -6.98 -0.15 -26.63
CA ALA A 113 -5.83 -0.35 -25.75
C ALA A 113 -5.01 -1.61 -26.15
N ILE A 114 -5.71 -2.72 -26.44
CA ILE A 114 -5.09 -3.95 -26.92
C ILE A 114 -4.43 -3.74 -28.28
N ALA A 115 -5.11 -3.08 -29.23
CA ALA A 115 -4.57 -2.83 -30.56
C ALA A 115 -3.30 -1.96 -30.50
N GLN A 116 -3.27 -0.94 -29.63
CA GLN A 116 -2.07 -0.12 -29.42
C GLN A 116 -0.92 -0.92 -28.78
N SER A 117 -1.22 -1.76 -27.79
CA SER A 117 -0.23 -2.69 -27.22
C SER A 117 0.33 -3.63 -28.30
N GLN A 118 -0.52 -4.24 -29.11
CA GLN A 118 -0.09 -5.14 -30.19
C GLN A 118 0.75 -4.42 -31.25
N ALA A 119 0.36 -3.21 -31.64
CA ALA A 119 1.13 -2.38 -32.57
C ALA A 119 2.51 -1.99 -31.99
N PHE A 120 2.59 -1.80 -30.67
CA PHE A 120 3.84 -1.54 -29.97
C PHE A 120 4.73 -2.79 -29.83
N ALA A 121 4.15 -4.00 -29.87
CA ALA A 121 4.85 -5.27 -29.70
C ALA A 121 5.76 -5.30 -28.45
N PRO A 122 5.18 -5.24 -27.24
CA PRO A 122 5.93 -5.24 -25.99
C PRO A 122 6.49 -6.62 -25.66
N ASP A 123 7.68 -6.62 -25.06
CA ASP A 123 8.22 -7.80 -24.38
C ASP A 123 7.32 -8.21 -23.22
N ILE A 124 6.86 -7.22 -22.44
CA ILE A 124 5.96 -7.39 -21.31
C ILE A 124 4.90 -6.30 -21.34
N LEU A 125 3.64 -6.72 -21.22
CA LEU A 125 2.52 -5.84 -20.99
C LEU A 125 2.31 -5.68 -19.48
N ILE A 126 2.14 -4.45 -19.01
CA ILE A 126 1.85 -4.14 -17.62
C ILE A 126 0.45 -3.52 -17.54
N THR A 127 -0.46 -4.12 -16.78
CA THR A 127 -1.76 -3.50 -16.49
C THR A 127 -1.70 -2.86 -15.11
N VAL A 128 -2.19 -1.62 -14.97
CA VAL A 128 -2.19 -0.89 -13.70
C VAL A 128 -3.63 -0.59 -13.29
N GLY A 129 -4.00 -1.00 -12.08
CA GLY A 129 -5.37 -0.86 -11.56
C GLY A 129 -6.29 -2.02 -11.90
N ASN A 130 -7.47 -2.02 -11.31
CA ASN A 130 -8.43 -3.11 -11.39
C ASN A 130 -9.13 -3.17 -12.75
N GLN A 131 -9.51 -2.03 -13.34
CA GLN A 131 -10.20 -2.04 -14.63
C GLN A 131 -9.30 -2.60 -15.73
N ALA A 132 -8.07 -2.08 -15.87
CA ALA A 132 -7.12 -2.56 -16.86
C ALA A 132 -6.77 -4.04 -16.62
N THR A 133 -6.48 -4.42 -15.38
CA THR A 133 -6.12 -5.80 -15.04
C THR A 133 -7.24 -6.79 -15.36
N ARG A 134 -8.49 -6.48 -15.02
CA ARG A 134 -9.61 -7.41 -15.27
C ARG A 134 -9.98 -7.44 -16.75
N GLN A 135 -10.14 -6.29 -17.38
CA GLN A 135 -10.75 -6.20 -18.71
C GLN A 135 -9.74 -6.48 -19.83
N VAL A 136 -8.53 -5.93 -19.73
CA VAL A 136 -7.50 -6.11 -20.77
C VAL A 136 -6.96 -7.52 -20.74
N ILE A 137 -6.58 -8.04 -19.56
CA ILE A 137 -6.02 -9.40 -19.47
C ILE A 137 -7.07 -10.40 -19.95
N SER A 138 -8.34 -10.23 -19.55
CA SER A 138 -9.41 -11.13 -19.97
C SER A 138 -9.57 -11.19 -21.49
N ALA A 139 -9.51 -10.03 -22.15
CA ALA A 139 -9.72 -9.89 -23.60
C ALA A 139 -8.44 -10.02 -24.44
N TYR A 140 -7.25 -10.09 -23.84
CA TYR A 140 -5.99 -10.12 -24.59
C TYR A 140 -5.87 -11.41 -25.42
N PRO A 141 -5.71 -11.32 -26.75
CA PRO A 141 -5.87 -12.48 -27.64
C PRO A 141 -4.66 -13.41 -27.68
N ASP A 142 -3.45 -12.88 -27.42
CA ASP A 142 -2.22 -13.67 -27.45
C ASP A 142 -1.98 -14.37 -26.10
N PRO A 143 -2.06 -15.71 -26.03
CA PRO A 143 -1.83 -16.46 -24.79
C PRO A 143 -0.34 -16.52 -24.40
N HIS A 144 0.58 -16.08 -25.26
CA HIS A 144 2.02 -16.06 -25.00
C HIS A 144 2.55 -14.69 -24.57
N GLN A 145 1.77 -13.62 -24.75
CA GLN A 145 2.14 -12.30 -24.25
C GLN A 145 2.39 -12.38 -22.74
N ARG A 146 3.58 -11.99 -22.29
CA ARG A 146 3.92 -11.95 -20.86
C ARG A 146 3.25 -10.73 -20.25
N ILE A 147 2.47 -10.94 -19.20
CA ILE A 147 1.68 -9.89 -18.55
C ILE A 147 2.02 -9.82 -17.06
N VAL A 148 2.30 -8.60 -16.59
CA VAL A 148 2.47 -8.29 -15.16
C VAL A 148 1.38 -7.31 -14.75
N PHE A 149 0.40 -7.75 -13.97
CA PHE A 149 -0.53 -6.79 -13.37
C PHE A 149 0.12 -6.07 -12.20
N CYS A 150 -0.30 -4.84 -11.94
CA CYS A 150 0.20 -3.98 -10.88
C CYS A 150 -0.99 -3.22 -10.28
N SER A 151 -0.96 -2.98 -8.98
CA SER A 151 -2.06 -2.31 -8.28
C SER A 151 -3.41 -3.03 -8.42
N PHE A 152 -3.40 -4.36 -8.34
CA PHE A 152 -4.63 -5.15 -8.38
C PHE A 152 -5.15 -5.44 -6.97
N SER A 153 -6.30 -4.89 -6.61
CA SER A 153 -7.04 -5.24 -5.39
C SER A 153 -8.09 -6.27 -5.72
N GLY A 154 -7.83 -7.55 -5.41
CA GLY A 154 -8.82 -8.60 -5.61
C GLY A 154 -8.25 -10.01 -5.47
N ASN A 155 -9.13 -11.01 -5.62
CA ASN A 155 -8.72 -12.41 -5.64
C ASN A 155 -8.27 -12.81 -7.05
N VAL A 156 -7.00 -13.22 -7.20
CA VAL A 156 -6.39 -13.61 -8.48
C VAL A 156 -7.17 -14.73 -9.17
N ILE A 157 -7.52 -15.78 -8.44
CA ILE A 157 -8.18 -16.98 -9.02
C ILE A 157 -9.62 -16.65 -9.41
N ALA A 158 -10.37 -16.02 -8.51
CA ALA A 158 -11.77 -15.64 -8.77
C ALA A 158 -11.89 -14.64 -9.93
N SER A 159 -10.82 -13.90 -10.22
CA SER A 159 -10.76 -12.93 -11.32
C SER A 159 -10.23 -13.51 -12.64
N GLY A 160 -9.97 -14.82 -12.69
CA GLY A 160 -9.48 -15.50 -13.90
C GLY A 160 -8.05 -15.12 -14.32
N LEU A 161 -7.26 -14.60 -13.37
CA LEU A 161 -5.88 -14.16 -13.58
C LEU A 161 -4.85 -15.28 -13.36
N ASN A 162 -5.28 -16.47 -12.94
CA ASN A 162 -4.44 -17.66 -12.79
C ASN A 162 -4.08 -18.29 -14.15
N ARG A 163 -3.42 -17.51 -15.01
CA ARG A 163 -3.02 -17.90 -16.37
C ARG A 163 -1.51 -18.12 -16.42
N PRO A 164 -0.99 -19.03 -17.27
CA PRO A 164 0.45 -19.31 -17.33
C PRO A 164 1.31 -18.10 -17.69
N ASN A 165 0.78 -17.14 -18.44
CA ASN A 165 1.48 -15.95 -18.90
C ASN A 165 1.25 -14.70 -18.02
N VAL A 166 0.57 -14.84 -16.88
CA VAL A 166 0.15 -13.74 -16.02
C VAL A 166 0.73 -13.90 -14.60
N THR A 167 1.38 -12.87 -14.11
CA THR A 167 1.74 -12.69 -12.70
C THR A 167 1.51 -11.23 -12.31
N GLY A 168 1.82 -10.83 -11.08
CA GLY A 168 1.70 -9.42 -10.73
C GLY A 168 1.84 -9.05 -9.28
N VAL A 169 1.55 -7.77 -9.02
CA VAL A 169 1.62 -7.14 -7.70
C VAL A 169 0.21 -6.78 -7.23
N LEU A 170 -0.13 -7.28 -6.05
CA LEU A 170 -1.41 -7.06 -5.38
C LEU A 170 -1.40 -5.75 -4.59
N GLU A 171 -2.50 -5.02 -4.64
CA GLU A 171 -2.75 -3.85 -3.80
C GLU A 171 -3.60 -4.24 -2.59
N LEU A 172 -2.91 -4.80 -1.59
CA LEU A 172 -3.52 -5.25 -0.35
C LEU A 172 -2.94 -4.43 0.83
N PRO A 173 -3.75 -3.57 1.47
CA PRO A 173 -3.26 -2.72 2.56
C PRO A 173 -2.90 -3.54 3.81
N TYR A 174 -2.26 -2.85 4.76
CA TYR A 174 -1.75 -3.43 6.02
C TYR A 174 -2.49 -2.85 7.24
N PRO A 175 -3.80 -3.11 7.37
CA PRO A 175 -4.62 -2.43 8.35
C PRO A 175 -4.27 -2.80 9.79
N ILE A 176 -3.84 -4.03 10.06
CA ILE A 176 -3.42 -4.48 11.39
C ILE A 176 -2.23 -3.64 11.89
N GLN A 177 -1.24 -3.41 11.01
CA GLN A 177 -0.05 -2.63 11.34
C GLN A 177 -0.37 -1.15 11.53
N THR A 178 -1.21 -0.58 10.66
CA THR A 178 -1.71 0.79 10.82
C THR A 178 -2.51 0.95 12.13
N GLY A 179 -3.35 -0.02 12.47
CA GLY A 179 -4.08 -0.01 13.73
C GLY A 179 -3.16 -0.10 14.96
N ARG A 180 -2.13 -0.95 14.92
CA ARG A 180 -1.12 -1.01 16.01
C ARG A 180 -0.35 0.29 16.16
N LEU A 181 -0.02 0.94 15.04
CA LEU A 181 0.54 2.29 15.04
C LEU A 181 -0.42 3.28 15.72
N ALA A 182 -1.69 3.29 15.33
CA ALA A 182 -2.69 4.18 15.93
C ALA A 182 -2.79 3.99 17.45
N VAL A 183 -2.87 2.73 17.89
CA VAL A 183 -2.88 2.39 19.33
C VAL A 183 -1.63 2.90 20.03
N SER A 184 -0.45 2.80 19.41
CA SER A 184 0.80 3.28 20.03
C SER A 184 0.85 4.80 20.26
N MET A 185 -0.02 5.56 19.58
CA MET A 185 -0.07 7.02 19.65
C MET A 185 -1.20 7.54 20.57
N LEU A 186 -2.03 6.64 21.10
CA LEU A 186 -3.24 6.94 21.86
C LEU A 186 -3.17 6.38 23.28
N GLU A 187 -3.81 7.05 24.23
CA GLU A 187 -3.90 6.58 25.61
C GLU A 187 -5.08 5.59 25.78
N ASN A 188 -4.78 4.29 25.83
CA ASN A 188 -5.75 3.22 26.08
C ASN A 188 -7.01 3.21 25.18
N PRO A 189 -6.86 3.24 23.84
CA PRO A 189 -8.02 3.20 22.94
C PRO A 189 -8.81 1.89 23.08
N ALA A 190 -10.13 2.01 23.03
CA ALA A 190 -11.12 0.96 23.26
C ALA A 190 -12.12 0.77 22.10
N LYS A 191 -12.33 1.76 21.22
CA LYS A 191 -13.24 1.70 20.08
C LYS A 191 -12.69 2.47 18.90
N PHE A 192 -12.79 1.91 17.70
CA PHE A 192 -12.36 2.59 16.49
C PHE A 192 -13.28 2.27 15.33
N MET A 193 -13.26 3.10 14.30
CA MET A 193 -14.03 2.88 13.08
C MET A 193 -13.12 2.48 11.92
N VAL A 194 -13.61 1.56 11.10
CA VAL A 194 -13.13 1.36 9.73
C VAL A 194 -14.19 1.99 8.82
N LEU A 195 -13.84 3.09 8.17
CA LEU A 195 -14.70 3.82 7.24
C LEU A 195 -14.14 3.69 5.83
N GLY A 196 -14.97 3.37 4.85
CA GLY A 196 -14.58 3.41 3.44
C GLY A 196 -15.80 3.42 2.53
N ASP A 197 -15.59 3.56 1.23
CA ASP A 197 -16.66 3.60 0.25
C ASP A 197 -17.12 2.21 -0.19
N VAL A 198 -18.29 2.18 -0.84
CA VAL A 198 -18.79 1.02 -1.60
C VAL A 198 -18.33 1.22 -3.04
N SER A 199 -17.60 0.26 -3.61
CA SER A 199 -17.29 0.28 -5.04
C SER A 199 -17.97 -0.91 -5.72
N SER A 200 -18.69 -0.62 -6.80
CA SER A 200 -19.39 -1.62 -7.61
C SER A 200 -18.44 -2.67 -8.23
N THR A 201 -17.15 -2.33 -8.33
CA THR A 201 -16.08 -3.20 -8.84
C THR A 201 -15.42 -4.04 -7.76
N ASP A 202 -15.25 -3.50 -6.53
CA ASP A 202 -14.45 -4.14 -5.47
C ASP A 202 -14.91 -3.75 -4.05
N ASN A 203 -16.16 -4.09 -3.68
CA ASN A 203 -16.64 -4.09 -2.29
C ASN A 203 -15.75 -4.86 -1.30
N VAL A 204 -14.80 -5.64 -1.81
CA VAL A 204 -13.86 -6.46 -1.06
C VAL A 204 -12.83 -5.64 -0.29
N ALA A 205 -12.51 -4.39 -0.67
CA ALA A 205 -11.40 -3.66 -0.03
C ALA A 205 -11.70 -3.29 1.44
N THR A 206 -12.78 -2.56 1.72
CA THR A 206 -13.13 -2.09 3.07
C THR A 206 -13.59 -3.24 3.98
N GLU A 207 -14.41 -4.15 3.45
CA GLU A 207 -14.84 -5.36 4.18
C GLU A 207 -13.64 -6.24 4.54
N ALA A 208 -12.70 -6.51 3.61
CA ALA A 208 -11.52 -7.30 3.92
C ALA A 208 -10.58 -6.61 4.91
N ILE A 209 -10.50 -5.26 4.89
CA ILE A 209 -9.79 -4.49 5.91
C ILE A 209 -10.41 -4.74 7.29
N PHE A 210 -11.73 -4.59 7.41
CA PHE A 210 -12.45 -4.79 8.65
C PHE A 210 -12.34 -6.24 9.15
N GLU A 211 -12.50 -7.23 8.27
CA GLU A 211 -12.30 -8.63 8.61
C GLU A 211 -10.88 -8.94 9.09
N ALA A 212 -9.86 -8.35 8.46
CA ALA A 212 -8.47 -8.54 8.89
C ALA A 212 -8.25 -8.00 10.31
N LEU A 213 -8.85 -6.85 10.62
CA LEU A 213 -8.81 -6.23 11.95
C LEU A 213 -9.65 -7.00 12.98
N LEU A 214 -10.74 -7.66 12.60
CA LEU A 214 -11.46 -8.56 13.49
C LEU A 214 -10.67 -9.82 13.84
N LYS A 215 -9.91 -10.35 12.87
CA LYS A 215 -9.09 -11.57 13.05
C LYS A 215 -7.84 -11.33 13.91
N ASP A 216 -7.22 -10.15 13.78
CA ASP A 216 -6.05 -9.73 14.57
C ASP A 216 -6.20 -8.26 15.00
N PRO A 217 -7.00 -7.99 16.05
CA PRO A 217 -7.29 -6.63 16.46
C PRO A 217 -6.06 -5.94 17.06
N PRO A 218 -5.82 -4.67 16.69
CA PRO A 218 -4.81 -3.86 17.32
C PRO A 218 -5.34 -3.47 18.71
N HIS A 219 -4.86 -4.13 19.77
CA HIS A 219 -5.36 -3.93 21.15
C HIS A 219 -6.79 -4.50 21.35
N PRO A 220 -7.29 -4.70 22.58
CA PRO A 220 -8.72 -4.98 22.85
C PRO A 220 -9.69 -3.86 22.43
N ALA A 221 -9.35 -3.05 21.42
CA ALA A 221 -10.23 -2.05 20.85
C ALA A 221 -11.27 -2.72 19.94
N THR A 222 -12.53 -2.32 20.08
CA THR A 222 -13.65 -2.88 19.32
C THR A 222 -13.83 -2.11 18.01
N PRO A 223 -13.76 -2.77 16.84
CA PRO A 223 -13.96 -2.08 15.57
C PRO A 223 -15.45 -1.87 15.27
N VAL A 224 -15.76 -0.73 14.67
CA VAL A 224 -17.07 -0.39 14.08
C VAL A 224 -16.88 -0.31 12.58
N TRP A 225 -17.69 -1.04 11.82
CA TRP A 225 -17.67 -0.97 10.36
C TRP A 225 -18.66 0.08 9.86
N ARG A 226 -18.19 0.94 8.96
CA ARG A 226 -18.99 1.87 8.18
C ARG A 226 -18.56 1.82 6.73
N GLN A 227 -19.53 1.68 5.84
CA GLN A 227 -19.28 1.69 4.41
C GLN A 227 -20.46 2.31 3.68
N THR A 228 -20.20 3.25 2.79
CA THR A 228 -21.24 3.92 1.99
C THR A 228 -20.65 4.60 0.76
N ASP A 229 -21.38 4.62 -0.33
CA ASP A 229 -21.11 5.47 -1.51
C ASP A 229 -21.97 6.75 -1.52
N ASP A 230 -22.77 7.01 -0.49
CA ASP A 230 -23.60 8.20 -0.36
C ASP A 230 -22.90 9.28 0.47
N TRP A 231 -22.90 10.51 -0.04
CA TRP A 231 -22.18 11.63 0.58
C TRP A 231 -22.78 12.05 1.92
N GLU A 232 -24.10 12.08 2.07
CA GLU A 232 -24.75 12.51 3.30
C GLU A 232 -24.55 11.47 4.42
N GLU A 233 -24.62 10.19 4.06
CA GLU A 233 -24.31 9.08 4.95
C GLU A 233 -22.83 9.06 5.35
N TRP A 234 -21.91 9.31 4.40
CA TRP A 234 -20.49 9.46 4.68
C TRP A 234 -20.23 10.53 5.74
N GLN A 235 -20.84 11.71 5.56
CA GLN A 235 -20.72 12.82 6.50
C GLN A 235 -21.24 12.45 7.89
N THR A 236 -22.35 11.71 7.96
CA THR A 236 -22.90 11.19 9.21
C THR A 236 -21.91 10.25 9.91
N PHE A 237 -21.31 9.32 9.18
CA PHE A 237 -20.32 8.39 9.75
C PHE A 237 -19.05 9.09 10.26
N VAL A 238 -18.59 10.13 9.57
CA VAL A 238 -17.47 10.95 10.06
C VAL A 238 -17.83 11.67 11.35
N GLN A 239 -19.07 12.16 11.50
CA GLN A 239 -19.54 12.78 12.75
C GLN A 239 -19.67 11.76 13.89
N GLU A 240 -20.04 10.51 13.61
CA GLU A 240 -20.06 9.43 14.61
C GLU A 240 -18.69 9.19 15.27
N ALA A 241 -17.60 9.55 14.57
CA ALA A 241 -16.24 9.43 15.06
C ALA A 241 -15.97 10.21 16.36
N ALA A 242 -16.79 11.21 16.70
CA ALA A 242 -16.73 11.93 17.97
C ALA A 242 -16.83 11.03 19.23
N THR A 243 -17.39 9.82 19.07
CA THR A 243 -17.51 8.85 20.17
C THR A 243 -16.47 7.73 20.13
N LEU A 244 -15.49 7.83 19.22
CA LEU A 244 -14.48 6.81 18.93
C LEU A 244 -13.08 7.34 19.20
N ASP A 245 -12.13 6.44 19.39
CA ASP A 245 -10.74 6.83 19.69
C ASP A 245 -9.93 7.15 18.44
N PHE A 246 -10.26 6.54 17.30
CA PHE A 246 -9.65 6.82 15.99
C PHE A 246 -10.46 6.23 14.83
N VAL A 247 -10.12 6.66 13.63
CA VAL A 247 -10.64 6.13 12.37
C VAL A 247 -9.50 5.52 11.55
N ILE A 248 -9.69 4.33 11.01
CA ILE A 248 -8.90 3.79 9.91
C ILE A 248 -9.68 4.05 8.62
N LEU A 249 -9.15 4.93 7.78
CA LEU A 249 -9.77 5.30 6.52
C LEU A 249 -9.36 4.34 5.40
N GLY A 250 -10.35 3.68 4.83
CA GLY A 250 -10.31 2.87 3.62
C GLY A 250 -10.34 3.74 2.35
N LYS A 251 -10.92 3.20 1.27
CA LYS A 251 -11.12 3.94 0.03
C LYS A 251 -12.26 4.96 0.16
N TYR A 252 -12.23 5.98 -0.70
CA TYR A 252 -13.16 7.12 -0.71
C TYR A 252 -13.30 7.72 -2.12
N ASP A 253 -12.98 6.93 -3.14
CA ASP A 253 -12.95 7.31 -4.55
C ASP A 253 -14.28 7.06 -5.30
N HIS A 254 -15.30 6.51 -4.64
CA HIS A 254 -16.61 6.17 -5.20
C HIS A 254 -17.81 6.79 -4.46
N VAL A 255 -17.61 7.92 -3.76
CA VAL A 255 -18.71 8.62 -3.08
C VAL A 255 -19.48 9.51 -4.06
N HIS A 256 -20.80 9.56 -3.95
CA HIS A 256 -21.72 10.30 -4.81
C HIS A 256 -22.64 11.22 -4.00
N ASP A 257 -23.00 12.36 -4.58
CA ASP A 257 -23.96 13.29 -3.99
C ASP A 257 -25.42 12.81 -4.15
N ALA A 258 -26.36 13.56 -3.57
CA ALA A 258 -27.80 13.26 -3.66
C ALA A 258 -28.36 13.28 -5.09
N ALA A 259 -27.66 13.87 -6.06
CA ALA A 259 -28.01 13.85 -7.47
C ALA A 259 -27.38 12.66 -8.23
N GLY A 260 -26.58 11.83 -7.55
CA GLY A 260 -25.84 10.70 -8.11
C GLY A 260 -24.57 11.11 -8.85
N ALA A 261 -24.10 12.35 -8.70
CA ALA A 261 -22.84 12.80 -9.29
C ALA A 261 -21.66 12.40 -8.38
N PRO A 262 -20.52 11.97 -8.94
CA PRO A 262 -19.36 11.61 -8.13
C PRO A 262 -18.79 12.84 -7.40
N VAL A 263 -18.54 12.70 -6.10
CA VAL A 263 -17.85 13.70 -5.28
C VAL A 263 -16.33 13.51 -5.48
N PRO A 264 -15.57 14.58 -5.78
CA PRO A 264 -14.12 14.46 -5.95
C PRO A 264 -13.43 13.82 -4.72
N PRO A 265 -12.52 12.83 -4.89
CA PRO A 265 -11.89 12.16 -3.75
C PRO A 265 -11.13 13.11 -2.81
N ASP A 266 -10.48 14.14 -3.36
CA ASP A 266 -9.82 15.18 -2.58
C ASP A 266 -10.80 16.00 -1.72
N GLU A 267 -12.03 16.21 -2.19
CA GLU A 267 -13.11 16.86 -1.44
C GLU A 267 -13.59 15.96 -0.30
N VAL A 268 -13.84 14.68 -0.59
CA VAL A 268 -14.22 13.68 0.42
C VAL A 268 -13.19 13.59 1.53
N LEU A 269 -11.90 13.46 1.18
CA LEU A 269 -10.82 13.39 2.15
C LEU A 269 -10.69 14.71 2.94
N ARG A 270 -10.64 15.86 2.26
CA ARG A 270 -10.49 17.17 2.92
C ARG A 270 -11.60 17.39 3.94
N TRP A 271 -12.85 17.16 3.54
CA TRP A 271 -13.99 17.32 4.43
C TRP A 271 -13.92 16.33 5.60
N THR A 272 -13.56 15.07 5.35
CA THR A 272 -13.37 14.05 6.39
C THR A 272 -12.36 14.51 7.44
N LEU A 273 -11.19 14.98 7.01
CA LEU A 273 -10.12 15.44 7.91
C LEU A 273 -10.50 16.69 8.71
N LEU A 274 -11.29 17.60 8.12
CA LEU A 274 -11.72 18.84 8.78
C LEU A 274 -12.87 18.64 9.77
N ASN A 275 -13.68 17.58 9.60
CA ASN A 275 -14.90 17.35 10.37
C ASN A 275 -14.83 16.14 11.31
N SER A 276 -13.76 15.33 11.25
CA SER A 276 -13.58 14.23 12.19
C SER A 276 -12.98 14.71 13.51
N GLU A 277 -13.73 14.51 14.60
CA GLU A 277 -13.25 14.79 15.96
C GLU A 277 -12.19 13.77 16.44
N ALA A 278 -12.18 12.57 15.86
CA ALA A 278 -11.17 11.55 16.15
C ALA A 278 -10.02 11.58 15.12
N PRO A 279 -8.79 11.20 15.52
CA PRO A 279 -7.69 11.12 14.59
C PRO A 279 -7.92 10.09 13.47
N VAL A 280 -7.66 10.51 12.24
CA VAL A 280 -7.83 9.69 11.04
C VAL A 280 -6.48 9.11 10.61
N PHE A 281 -6.38 7.78 10.51
CA PHE A 281 -5.23 7.04 10.01
C PHE A 281 -5.49 6.51 8.60
N GLY A 282 -4.45 6.47 7.77
CA GLY A 282 -4.56 6.12 6.35
C GLY A 282 -3.91 4.77 6.03
N LEU A 283 -4.39 4.13 4.97
CA LEU A 283 -3.82 2.88 4.45
C LEU A 283 -3.04 3.07 3.13
N TRP A 284 -3.21 4.22 2.47
CA TRP A 284 -2.47 4.64 1.29
C TRP A 284 -1.62 5.88 1.59
N GLN A 285 -0.48 5.97 0.93
CA GLN A 285 0.46 7.07 1.13
C GLN A 285 -0.17 8.42 0.81
N GLU A 286 -0.97 8.49 -0.26
CA GLU A 286 -1.69 9.69 -0.66
C GLU A 286 -2.54 10.26 0.48
N THR A 287 -3.35 9.42 1.12
CA THR A 287 -4.20 9.78 2.27
C THR A 287 -3.40 10.40 3.42
N VAL A 288 -2.24 9.83 3.75
CA VAL A 288 -1.37 10.36 4.81
C VAL A 288 -0.69 11.66 4.39
N THR A 289 -0.21 11.75 3.14
CA THR A 289 0.43 12.96 2.62
C THR A 289 -0.53 14.15 2.52
N GLN A 290 -1.83 13.88 2.38
CA GLN A 290 -2.87 14.89 2.31
C GLN A 290 -3.45 15.30 3.68
N GLY A 291 -3.17 14.56 4.77
CA GLY A 291 -3.49 15.03 6.12
C GLY A 291 -3.96 13.99 7.13
N ALA A 292 -4.04 12.70 6.77
CA ALA A 292 -4.22 11.65 7.79
C ALA A 292 -2.94 11.50 8.65
N VAL A 293 -3.10 11.07 9.92
CA VAL A 293 -2.04 10.97 10.93
C VAL A 293 -0.87 10.11 10.47
N GLY A 294 -1.16 8.93 9.91
CA GLY A 294 -0.14 7.99 9.51
C GLY A 294 -0.66 6.59 9.24
N GLY A 295 0.28 5.71 8.92
CA GLY A 295 0.01 4.30 8.65
C GLY A 295 1.25 3.56 8.17
N LEU A 296 1.14 2.23 8.14
CA LEU A 296 2.01 1.41 7.30
C LEU A 296 1.34 1.31 5.93
N VAL A 297 1.69 2.24 5.05
CA VAL A 297 0.87 2.55 3.88
C VAL A 297 1.36 1.89 2.59
N LEU A 298 0.42 1.65 1.69
CA LEU A 298 0.68 1.32 0.30
C LEU A 298 1.24 2.54 -0.43
N SER A 299 2.22 2.30 -1.30
CA SER A 299 2.88 3.30 -2.12
C SER A 299 2.85 2.87 -3.59
N GLY A 300 2.44 3.77 -4.49
CA GLY A 300 2.51 3.52 -5.92
C GLY A 300 3.95 3.26 -6.37
N GLU A 301 4.94 3.90 -5.74
CA GLU A 301 6.35 3.70 -6.06
C GLU A 301 6.80 2.27 -5.75
N GLU A 302 6.47 1.74 -4.56
CA GLU A 302 6.81 0.35 -4.20
C GLU A 302 6.03 -0.69 -5.02
N GLN A 303 4.81 -0.37 -5.46
CA GLN A 303 4.07 -1.16 -6.46
C GLN A 303 4.85 -1.24 -7.77
N GLY A 304 5.30 -0.09 -8.28
CA GLY A 304 6.11 0.01 -9.51
C GLY A 304 7.43 -0.74 -9.42
N LYS A 305 8.18 -0.57 -8.33
CA LYS A 305 9.46 -1.28 -8.09
C LYS A 305 9.25 -2.79 -8.09
N SER A 306 8.19 -3.27 -7.43
CA SER A 306 7.88 -4.70 -7.36
C SER A 306 7.49 -5.26 -8.74
N ALA A 307 6.72 -4.50 -9.52
CA ALA A 307 6.38 -4.87 -10.90
C ALA A 307 7.62 -4.91 -11.81
N ALA A 308 8.54 -3.96 -11.65
CA ALA A 308 9.82 -3.95 -12.37
C ALA A 308 10.67 -5.18 -12.02
N ARG A 309 10.76 -5.57 -10.75
CA ARG A 309 11.50 -6.79 -10.35
C ARG A 309 10.90 -8.05 -10.96
N LEU A 310 9.57 -8.15 -11.02
CA LEU A 310 8.91 -9.24 -11.75
C LEU A 310 9.27 -9.20 -13.24
N ALA A 311 9.23 -8.02 -13.87
CA ALA A 311 9.62 -7.85 -15.27
C ALA A 311 11.08 -8.27 -15.52
N LEU A 312 12.02 -7.87 -14.66
CA LEU A 312 13.43 -8.26 -14.71
C LEU A 312 13.62 -9.78 -14.62
N ARG A 313 12.89 -10.45 -13.73
CA ARG A 313 12.93 -11.92 -13.63
C ARG A 313 12.40 -12.60 -14.88
N ILE A 314 11.33 -12.06 -15.46
CA ILE A 314 10.72 -12.58 -16.69
C ILE A 314 11.67 -12.43 -17.88
N VAL A 315 12.30 -11.27 -18.07
CA VAL A 315 13.27 -11.07 -19.17
C VAL A 315 14.59 -11.81 -18.92
N GLY A 316 14.92 -12.09 -17.65
CA GLY A 316 15.98 -13.00 -17.25
C GLY A 316 15.69 -14.48 -17.51
N GLY A 317 14.52 -14.82 -18.08
CA GLY A 317 14.16 -16.17 -18.49
C GLY A 317 13.28 -16.94 -17.51
N THR A 318 12.81 -16.30 -16.42
CA THR A 318 11.85 -16.95 -15.52
C THR A 318 10.47 -16.98 -16.17
N ASP A 319 9.86 -18.17 -16.22
CA ASP A 319 8.48 -18.32 -16.68
C ASP A 319 7.51 -17.57 -15.74
N PRO A 320 6.60 -16.70 -16.24
CA PRO A 320 5.57 -16.06 -15.42
C PRO A 320 4.75 -17.04 -14.58
N ALA A 321 4.51 -18.28 -15.05
CA ALA A 321 3.77 -19.30 -14.30
C ALA A 321 4.49 -19.73 -13.00
N ALA A 322 5.82 -19.58 -12.94
CA ALA A 322 6.62 -19.85 -11.76
C ALA A 322 6.67 -18.67 -10.76
N LEU A 323 6.09 -17.52 -11.15
CA LEU A 323 6.02 -16.31 -10.35
C LEU A 323 4.64 -16.19 -9.71
N LEU A 324 4.55 -16.49 -8.42
CA LEU A 324 3.33 -16.24 -7.67
C LEU A 324 3.07 -14.73 -7.58
N PRO A 325 1.82 -14.28 -7.78
CA PRO A 325 1.44 -12.92 -7.45
C PRO A 325 1.83 -12.56 -6.02
N GLN A 326 2.42 -11.38 -5.85
CA GLN A 326 3.02 -10.97 -4.59
C GLN A 326 2.49 -9.60 -4.14
N ARG A 327 2.68 -9.27 -2.87
CA ARG A 327 2.51 -7.89 -2.38
C ARG A 327 3.80 -7.11 -2.66
N PRO A 328 3.78 -5.77 -2.59
CA PRO A 328 5.01 -5.00 -2.59
C PRO A 328 5.97 -5.50 -1.50
N GLU A 329 7.27 -5.52 -1.81
CA GLU A 329 8.29 -6.02 -0.89
C GLU A 329 8.43 -5.15 0.37
N ARG A 330 8.10 -3.87 0.24
CA ARG A 330 8.17 -2.90 1.32
C ARG A 330 6.85 -2.17 1.45
N ASN A 331 6.53 -1.87 2.70
CA ASN A 331 5.55 -0.86 3.04
C ASN A 331 6.29 0.34 3.60
N ILE A 332 5.72 1.52 3.42
CA ILE A 332 6.32 2.75 3.90
C ILE A 332 5.61 3.12 5.20
N LEU A 333 6.34 3.11 6.32
CA LEU A 333 5.84 3.77 7.52
C LEU A 333 5.79 5.26 7.20
N THR A 334 4.60 5.86 7.21
CA THR A 334 4.42 7.28 6.92
C THR A 334 3.69 7.93 8.07
N LEU A 335 4.19 9.08 8.53
CA LEU A 335 3.60 9.91 9.58
C LEU A 335 3.43 11.34 9.08
N ASN A 336 2.35 11.99 9.50
CA ASN A 336 2.10 13.39 9.22
C ASN A 336 2.09 14.18 10.53
N LEU A 337 3.12 15.01 10.75
CA LEU A 337 3.27 15.71 12.02
C LEU A 337 2.31 16.88 12.18
N ALA A 338 1.82 17.45 11.07
CA ALA A 338 0.80 18.49 11.13
C ALA A 338 -0.54 17.90 11.58
N ALA A 339 -0.90 16.74 11.03
CA ALA A 339 -2.05 15.94 11.44
C ALA A 339 -1.95 15.48 12.91
N ALA A 340 -0.82 14.88 13.29
CA ALA A 340 -0.59 14.46 14.68
C ALA A 340 -0.74 15.64 15.65
N ARG A 341 -0.20 16.82 15.30
CA ARG A 341 -0.35 18.04 16.11
C ARG A 341 -1.80 18.51 16.17
N HIS A 342 -2.55 18.44 15.06
CA HIS A 342 -3.94 18.84 15.00
C HIS A 342 -4.79 18.07 16.02
N TRP A 343 -4.62 16.74 16.10
CA TRP A 343 -5.30 15.88 17.08
C TRP A 343 -4.54 15.70 18.41
N GLY A 344 -3.51 16.50 18.69
CA GLY A 344 -2.78 16.45 19.96
C GLY A 344 -2.00 15.15 20.23
N LEU A 345 -1.68 14.38 19.20
CA LEU A 345 -0.96 13.11 19.29
C LEU A 345 0.54 13.31 19.41
N LEU A 346 1.18 12.45 20.21
CA LEU A 346 2.64 12.35 20.29
C LEU A 346 3.10 11.14 19.46
N ALA A 347 3.88 11.40 18.41
CA ALA A 347 4.53 10.32 17.66
C ALA A 347 5.72 9.78 18.48
N PRO A 348 5.77 8.46 18.80
CA PRO A 348 6.94 7.84 19.40
C PRO A 348 8.21 8.13 18.62
N PHE A 349 9.29 8.50 19.32
CA PHE A 349 10.55 8.91 18.69
C PHE A 349 11.12 7.82 17.77
N GLU A 350 11.00 6.56 18.18
CA GLU A 350 11.47 5.39 17.44
C GLU A 350 10.83 5.28 16.05
N LEU A 351 9.58 5.74 15.92
CA LEU A 351 8.87 5.75 14.64
C LEU A 351 9.35 6.90 13.75
N LEU A 352 9.69 8.05 14.32
CA LEU A 352 10.18 9.21 13.55
C LEU A 352 11.52 8.94 12.87
N VAL A 353 12.36 8.08 13.45
CA VAL A 353 13.68 7.75 12.88
C VAL A 353 13.57 6.84 11.64
N THR A 354 12.42 6.18 11.45
CA THR A 354 12.20 5.21 10.37
C THR A 354 11.10 5.62 9.38
N ALA A 355 10.20 6.52 9.78
CA ALA A 355 9.09 6.95 8.97
C ALA A 355 9.50 7.93 7.84
N SER A 356 8.77 7.86 6.73
CA SER A 356 8.58 9.01 5.86
C SER A 356 7.71 10.04 6.59
N VAL A 357 8.15 11.31 6.64
CA VAL A 357 7.51 12.34 7.45
C VAL A 357 6.92 13.44 6.57
N GLY A 358 5.60 13.59 6.62
CA GLY A 358 4.83 14.68 6.03
C GLY A 358 4.53 15.82 7.03
N GLY A 359 4.08 16.95 6.51
CA GLY A 359 3.78 18.15 7.30
C GLY A 359 2.57 18.94 6.80
N THR A 360 1.67 18.29 6.08
CA THR A 360 0.50 18.92 5.45
C THR A 360 -0.76 18.60 6.25
N PHE A 361 -1.55 19.60 6.59
CA PHE A 361 -2.90 19.38 7.11
C PHE A 361 -3.85 20.39 6.44
N PRO A 362 -5.08 20.01 6.06
CA PRO A 362 -6.01 20.94 5.44
C PRO A 362 -6.31 22.14 6.35
N VAL A 363 -6.32 23.34 5.76
CA VAL A 363 -6.79 24.56 6.44
C VAL A 363 -8.28 24.71 6.18
N PRO A 364 -9.13 25.07 7.18
CA PRO A 364 -10.57 25.24 7.01
C PRO A 364 -10.97 26.11 5.82
#